data_AF-A0A836D5R0-F1
#
_entry.id   AF-A0A836D5R0-F1
#
_cell.length_a   1.000
_cell.length_b   1.000
_cell.length_c   1.000
_cell.angle_alpha   90.00
_cell.angle_beta   90.00
_cell.angle_gamma   90.00
#
_symmetry.space_group_name_H-M   'P 1'
#
loop_
_entity.id
_entity.type
_entity.pdbx_description
1 polymer ?
#
loop_
_entity_poly.entity_id
_entity_poly.type
_entity_poly.pdbx_seq_one_letter_code
_entity_poly.pdbx_strand_id
1 'polypeptide(L)'
;MGGCLPRERADPELKGGGALGGSEGFLGPCRAGQDVARGILIGSVGKVCVRQASPRWNAVDESGDCGGSLLGRPNQAAAQIAAEESLPNPNIRRLVKAEQIWSGPETAESRAMLLKTVLLLALVAQVLVLENGLLRKPPMGWLAWERFRCNIDCNEDPKSCISEELFMEMADRLAQDGWRELGYVYLNIDDCWIGGRDAKGNLVPDRKRFPHGIAFLADYAHSLGLKLGIYEDLGNFTCMGYPGTTLDKVVQDAQTFAEWKVDMLKLDGCYSSPQERAEGYPKMAAALNATGRPIAFSCSWPAYEGGLPPKVNYTLLADICNLWRNFDDIQDSWRSVLSILDWFVAHQDVLQPVAGPGHWNDPDVLLIGNFGLSFEQARAQMALWTVLAAPLLMSTDLRTISAQNVDILQNPLMIKINQDPLGIQGRRILKEKSYIEVYLRPLVNEASAIVFFSRRTDMPYHYHSSLARLNFSSSVVYEAQDVYTGEIISGLQDKTNFTVIINPSGVVMWYLYPISKLGIPQQ
;
A
#
# COMPACT_ATOMS: atom_id res chain seq x y z
N MET A 1 -78.79 14.76 0.74
CA MET A 1 -78.42 13.74 1.73
C MET A 1 -77.00 14.06 2.19
N GLY A 2 -76.80 14.22 3.50
CA GLY A 2 -75.66 14.91 4.13
C GLY A 2 -74.31 14.18 4.08
N GLY A 3 -73.21 14.72 4.58
CA GLY A 3 -72.95 16.01 5.24
C GLY A 3 -71.57 15.97 5.92
N CYS A 4 -70.82 17.06 5.76
CA CYS A 4 -69.76 17.64 6.62
C CYS A 4 -68.38 16.94 6.84
N LEU A 5 -67.35 17.63 6.35
CA LEU A 5 -65.96 17.79 6.85
C LEU A 5 -65.93 18.64 8.17
N PRO A 6 -64.78 19.11 8.74
CA PRO A 6 -63.38 18.61 8.93
C PRO A 6 -62.81 18.85 10.37
N ARG A 7 -61.56 18.44 10.68
CA ARG A 7 -60.41 19.28 11.19
C ARG A 7 -59.35 18.59 12.08
N GLU A 8 -58.14 19.12 11.90
CA GLU A 8 -56.82 19.09 12.55
C GLU A 8 -56.64 18.96 14.10
N ARG A 9 -55.39 18.54 14.42
CA ARG A 9 -54.43 18.97 15.48
C ARG A 9 -54.54 18.40 16.91
N ALA A 10 -53.46 17.79 17.40
CA ALA A 10 -52.50 18.38 18.37
C ALA A 10 -51.61 17.31 19.06
N ASP A 11 -50.32 17.61 19.23
CA ASP A 11 -49.41 17.02 20.24
C ASP A 11 -49.76 17.52 21.66
N PRO A 12 -49.33 16.82 22.73
CA PRO A 12 -48.23 17.39 23.52
C PRO A 12 -47.23 16.39 24.15
N GLU A 13 -46.05 16.93 24.45
CA GLU A 13 -44.97 16.38 25.30
C GLU A 13 -45.42 15.98 26.72
N LEU A 14 -44.70 15.04 27.36
CA LEU A 14 -44.25 15.15 28.77
C LEU A 14 -43.24 14.05 29.21
N LYS A 15 -42.02 14.51 29.48
CA LYS A 15 -41.05 14.21 30.56
C LYS A 15 -41.10 12.87 31.35
N GLY A 16 -39.91 12.26 31.51
CA GLY A 16 -39.25 12.17 32.84
C GLY A 16 -38.80 10.79 33.37
N GLY A 17 -37.50 10.69 33.71
CA GLY A 17 -36.90 9.76 34.70
C GLY A 17 -36.70 8.31 34.25
N GLY A 18 -35.64 7.55 34.57
CA GLY A 18 -34.56 7.68 35.55
C GLY A 18 -34.29 6.29 36.18
N ALA A 19 -33.02 5.86 36.16
CA ALA A 19 -32.35 4.90 37.06
C ALA A 19 -32.49 3.36 36.88
N LEU A 20 -31.31 2.74 36.63
CA LEU A 20 -30.59 1.69 37.40
C LEU A 20 -31.20 0.31 37.72
N GLY A 21 -30.34 -0.71 37.57
CA GLY A 21 -30.43 -2.07 38.15
C GLY A 21 -30.38 -3.13 37.03
N GLY A 22 -29.40 -4.03 36.89
CA GLY A 22 -28.67 -4.80 37.90
C GLY A 22 -29.06 -6.27 37.70
N SER A 23 -28.14 -7.14 37.25
CA SER A 23 -28.36 -8.59 37.24
C SER A 23 -27.07 -9.36 37.51
N GLU A 24 -26.95 -9.84 38.75
CA GLU A 24 -26.09 -10.98 39.12
C GLU A 24 -26.71 -12.30 38.65
N GLY A 25 -25.84 -13.29 38.44
CA GLY A 25 -26.19 -14.59 37.88
C GLY A 25 -26.75 -15.61 38.87
N PHE A 26 -26.95 -16.84 38.37
CA PHE A 26 -27.15 -18.03 39.19
C PHE A 26 -26.59 -19.29 38.51
N LEU A 27 -26.01 -20.12 39.37
CA LEU A 27 -25.37 -21.43 39.17
C LEU A 27 -26.37 -22.59 39.02
N GLY A 28 -26.09 -23.51 38.08
CA GLY A 28 -26.33 -24.98 38.00
C GLY A 28 -27.56 -25.67 38.65
N PRO A 29 -27.59 -27.01 38.81
CA PRO A 29 -26.72 -28.07 38.24
C PRO A 29 -27.44 -29.40 37.82
N CYS A 30 -26.62 -30.39 37.41
CA CYS A 30 -26.70 -31.85 37.72
C CYS A 30 -27.35 -32.92 36.79
N ARG A 31 -26.48 -33.90 36.42
CA ARG A 31 -26.60 -35.40 36.36
C ARG A 31 -27.39 -36.05 35.20
N ALA A 32 -27.20 -37.31 34.78
CA ALA A 32 -26.14 -38.36 34.76
C ALA A 32 -26.84 -39.69 34.34
N GLY A 33 -26.14 -40.64 33.67
CA GLY A 33 -26.51 -42.07 33.53
C GLY A 33 -26.56 -42.60 32.08
N GLN A 34 -25.61 -43.44 31.61
CA GLN A 34 -25.56 -44.94 31.64
C GLN A 34 -26.45 -45.59 30.55
N ASP A 35 -26.15 -46.66 29.78
CA ASP A 35 -25.25 -47.84 29.81
C ASP A 35 -25.33 -48.51 28.38
N VAL A 36 -24.30 -49.07 27.71
CA VAL A 36 -23.64 -50.43 27.76
C VAL A 36 -23.82 -51.26 26.45
N ALA A 37 -22.76 -52.05 26.13
CA ALA A 37 -22.65 -53.27 25.27
C ALA A 37 -22.42 -53.10 23.75
N ARG A 38 -21.66 -53.96 23.02
CA ARG A 38 -20.56 -54.95 23.19
C ARG A 38 -20.29 -55.48 21.76
N GLY A 39 -19.05 -55.86 21.40
CA GLY A 39 -18.83 -56.75 20.23
C GLY A 39 -17.42 -56.75 19.63
N ILE A 40 -16.74 -57.91 19.70
CA ILE A 40 -15.35 -58.20 19.33
C ILE A 40 -15.34 -59.11 18.08
N LEU A 41 -14.36 -59.00 17.16
CA LEU A 41 -13.48 -60.11 16.69
C LEU A 41 -12.64 -59.78 15.43
N ILE A 42 -11.31 -59.74 15.64
CA ILE A 42 -10.18 -60.39 14.94
C ILE A 42 -10.21 -60.59 13.40
N GLY A 43 -9.15 -60.14 12.72
CA GLY A 43 -8.71 -60.60 11.39
C GLY A 43 -7.19 -60.44 11.22
N SER A 44 -6.54 -61.45 10.65
CA SER A 44 -5.08 -61.68 10.64
C SER A 44 -4.50 -61.80 9.22
N VAL A 45 -3.19 -61.52 9.12
CA VAL A 45 -2.18 -61.97 8.11
C VAL A 45 -2.10 -61.28 6.74
N GLY A 46 -0.89 -60.80 6.40
CA GLY A 46 -0.40 -60.59 5.04
C GLY A 46 1.11 -60.26 5.00
N LYS A 47 1.95 -61.17 4.47
CA LYS A 47 3.38 -61.01 4.15
C LYS A 47 3.58 -61.28 2.66
N VAL A 48 4.25 -60.39 1.90
CA VAL A 48 5.03 -60.63 0.65
C VAL A 48 5.95 -59.39 0.48
N CYS A 49 7.28 -59.42 0.63
CA CYS A 49 8.40 -59.87 -0.23
C CYS A 49 8.91 -58.88 -1.34
N VAL A 50 10.24 -58.58 -1.27
CA VAL A 50 11.25 -58.44 -2.37
C VAL A 50 11.34 -57.05 -3.06
N ARG A 51 12.50 -56.40 -3.36
CA ARG A 51 13.85 -56.82 -3.80
C ARG A 51 14.91 -55.69 -3.62
N GLN A 52 16.15 -56.08 -3.28
CA GLN A 52 17.40 -55.32 -3.52
C GLN A 52 17.94 -55.58 -4.93
N ALA A 53 18.65 -54.61 -5.51
CA ALA A 53 19.64 -54.87 -6.58
C ALA A 53 20.74 -53.79 -6.63
N SER A 54 21.99 -54.25 -6.55
CA SER A 54 23.21 -53.65 -7.11
C SER A 54 24.10 -54.81 -7.57
N PRO A 55 24.85 -54.67 -8.67
CA PRO A 55 26.32 -54.83 -8.61
C PRO A 55 27.06 -53.90 -9.62
N ARG A 56 28.20 -53.26 -9.31
CA ARG A 56 29.62 -53.69 -9.09
C ARG A 56 30.47 -53.77 -10.38
N TRP A 57 31.80 -53.69 -10.18
CA TRP A 57 32.98 -53.81 -11.08
C TRP A 57 33.53 -52.46 -11.58
N ASN A 58 34.84 -52.14 -11.57
CA ASN A 58 36.06 -52.88 -11.23
C ASN A 58 37.23 -51.90 -10.98
N ALA A 59 38.21 -52.31 -10.16
CA ALA A 59 39.48 -51.61 -9.92
C ALA A 59 40.58 -52.14 -10.85
N VAL A 60 41.55 -51.27 -11.21
CA VAL A 60 42.89 -51.67 -11.64
C VAL A 60 43.89 -50.73 -10.97
N ASP A 61 44.92 -51.36 -10.42
CA ASP A 61 46.03 -50.84 -9.64
C ASP A 61 47.29 -51.03 -10.51
N GLU A 62 48.19 -50.04 -10.59
CA GLU A 62 49.55 -50.26 -11.10
C GLU A 62 50.52 -49.29 -10.45
N SER A 63 51.63 -49.86 -9.97
CA SER A 63 52.69 -49.28 -9.17
C SER A 63 53.95 -49.08 -10.00
N GLY A 64 54.75 -48.05 -9.69
CA GLY A 64 56.05 -47.79 -10.31
C GLY A 64 56.85 -46.75 -9.54
N ASP A 65 58.08 -47.11 -9.18
CA ASP A 65 58.87 -46.62 -8.06
C ASP A 65 59.91 -45.53 -8.40
N CYS A 66 60.26 -44.73 -7.39
CA CYS A 66 61.47 -43.94 -7.10
C CYS A 66 62.11 -42.94 -8.11
N GLY A 67 62.17 -41.65 -7.69
CA GLY A 67 63.14 -40.64 -8.13
C GLY A 67 62.98 -39.32 -7.36
N GLY A 68 63.79 -39.08 -6.33
CA GLY A 68 63.69 -37.87 -5.50
C GLY A 68 64.36 -36.64 -6.11
N SER A 69 63.72 -35.47 -6.01
CA SER A 69 64.38 -34.18 -5.73
C SER A 69 63.35 -33.12 -5.30
N LEU A 70 63.83 -32.14 -4.55
CA LEU A 70 63.13 -31.07 -3.83
C LEU A 70 62.34 -30.06 -4.69
N LEU A 71 61.40 -29.37 -4.01
CA LEU A 71 60.81 -28.03 -4.27
C LEU A 71 59.52 -27.92 -5.12
N GLY A 72 58.49 -27.30 -4.53
CA GLY A 72 57.44 -26.59 -5.26
C GLY A 72 56.03 -26.71 -4.66
N ARG A 73 55.65 -25.84 -3.71
CA ARG A 73 54.24 -25.63 -3.34
C ARG A 73 53.48 -25.02 -4.54
N PRO A 74 52.20 -25.38 -4.80
CA PRO A 74 51.44 -24.77 -5.88
C PRO A 74 51.14 -23.28 -5.59
N ASN A 75 51.27 -22.47 -6.64
CA ASN A 75 51.12 -21.02 -6.65
C ASN A 75 49.72 -20.56 -6.17
N GLN A 76 49.67 -19.86 -5.04
CA GLN A 76 48.46 -19.20 -4.51
C GLN A 76 47.88 -18.14 -5.45
N ALA A 77 48.66 -17.64 -6.42
CA ALA A 77 48.23 -16.61 -7.35
C ALA A 77 47.11 -17.06 -8.31
N ALA A 78 47.06 -18.35 -8.69
CA ALA A 78 46.06 -18.84 -9.64
C ALA A 78 44.66 -19.03 -9.01
N ALA A 79 44.60 -19.29 -7.69
CA ALA A 79 43.34 -19.44 -6.96
C ALA A 79 42.70 -18.09 -6.59
N GLN A 80 43.49 -17.02 -6.47
CA GLN A 80 43.01 -15.67 -6.14
C GLN A 80 42.32 -14.99 -7.31
N ILE A 81 42.83 -15.18 -8.54
CA ILE A 81 42.28 -14.56 -9.75
C ILE A 81 40.86 -15.09 -10.05
N ALA A 82 40.60 -16.38 -9.77
CA ALA A 82 39.29 -16.99 -9.99
C ALA A 82 38.21 -16.51 -8.99
N ALA A 83 38.59 -16.02 -7.81
CA ALA A 83 37.67 -15.49 -6.80
C ALA A 83 37.32 -14.00 -7.00
N GLU A 84 38.18 -13.24 -7.69
CA GLU A 84 37.98 -11.80 -7.97
C GLU A 84 36.95 -11.54 -9.08
N GLU A 85 36.77 -12.48 -10.02
CA GLU A 85 35.82 -12.34 -11.13
C GLU A 85 34.36 -12.68 -10.77
N SER A 86 34.11 -13.30 -9.61
CA SER A 86 32.76 -13.69 -9.15
C SER A 86 32.02 -12.62 -8.33
N LEU A 87 32.62 -11.44 -8.09
CA LEU A 87 31.98 -10.37 -7.31
C LEU A 87 31.08 -9.48 -8.19
N PRO A 88 29.80 -9.25 -7.82
CA PRO A 88 28.79 -8.70 -8.72
C PRO A 88 28.85 -7.18 -8.94
N ASN A 89 29.69 -6.44 -8.19
CA ASN A 89 29.71 -4.97 -8.23
C ASN A 89 31.10 -4.40 -8.64
N PRO A 90 31.19 -3.58 -9.70
CA PRO A 90 32.46 -3.02 -10.18
C PRO A 90 33.12 -2.01 -9.22
N ASN A 91 32.35 -1.37 -8.32
CA ASN A 91 32.90 -0.46 -7.31
C ASN A 91 33.57 -1.23 -6.14
N ILE A 92 33.05 -2.43 -5.82
CA ILE A 92 33.66 -3.31 -4.81
C ILE A 92 34.99 -3.90 -5.33
N ARG A 93 35.06 -4.25 -6.62
CA ARG A 93 36.32 -4.69 -7.25
C ARG A 93 37.41 -3.61 -7.20
N ARG A 94 37.05 -2.32 -7.24
CA ARG A 94 38.01 -1.21 -7.10
C ARG A 94 38.50 -1.01 -5.66
N LEU A 95 37.66 -1.27 -4.67
CA LEU A 95 38.05 -1.19 -3.25
C LEU A 95 39.02 -2.30 -2.85
N VAL A 96 38.81 -3.54 -3.33
CA VAL A 96 39.74 -4.66 -3.10
C VAL A 96 41.10 -4.43 -3.77
N LYS A 97 41.13 -3.80 -4.96
CA LYS A 97 42.39 -3.40 -5.60
C LYS A 97 43.15 -2.29 -4.86
N ALA A 98 42.47 -1.48 -4.03
CA ALA A 98 43.13 -0.44 -3.26
C ALA A 98 43.87 -0.98 -2.02
N GLU A 99 43.53 -2.18 -1.55
CA GLU A 99 44.18 -2.84 -0.40
C GLU A 99 45.59 -3.38 -0.72
N GLN A 100 45.88 -3.69 -1.99
CA GLN A 100 47.18 -4.24 -2.39
C GLN A 100 48.33 -3.21 -2.51
N ILE A 101 48.07 -1.92 -2.26
CA ILE A 101 49.07 -0.84 -2.39
C ILE A 101 49.56 -0.31 -1.02
N TRP A 102 49.10 -0.88 0.10
CA TRP A 102 49.49 -0.40 1.43
C TRP A 102 50.37 -1.42 2.19
N SER A 103 51.67 -1.39 1.92
CA SER A 103 52.69 -2.12 2.69
C SER A 103 53.44 -1.16 3.63
N GLY A 104 52.79 -0.82 4.75
CA GLY A 104 53.41 -0.11 5.88
C GLY A 104 53.21 -0.89 7.18
N PRO A 105 54.12 -0.78 8.16
CA PRO A 105 54.04 -1.55 9.40
C PRO A 105 53.00 -0.91 10.33
N GLU A 106 51.74 -1.28 10.18
CA GLU A 106 50.72 -0.87 11.14
C GLU A 106 50.74 -1.79 12.37
N THR A 107 50.80 -1.18 13.54
CA THR A 107 50.79 -1.87 14.84
C THR A 107 49.45 -2.58 15.06
N ALA A 108 49.43 -3.62 15.91
CA ALA A 108 48.22 -4.39 16.23
C ALA A 108 47.07 -3.51 16.75
N GLU A 109 47.39 -2.34 17.34
CA GLU A 109 46.42 -1.34 17.78
C GLU A 109 45.69 -0.65 16.63
N SER A 110 46.38 -0.32 15.52
CA SER A 110 45.75 0.28 14.33
C SER A 110 44.76 -0.68 13.68
N ARG A 111 45.09 -1.97 13.60
CA ARG A 111 44.17 -3.01 13.10
C ARG A 111 42.95 -3.17 13.99
N ALA A 112 43.12 -3.15 15.33
CA ALA A 112 42.02 -3.23 16.27
C ALA A 112 41.12 -1.97 16.24
N MET A 113 41.70 -0.79 16.00
CA MET A 113 40.96 0.45 15.83
C MET A 113 40.18 0.44 14.50
N LEU A 114 40.78 -0.01 13.40
CA LEU A 114 40.10 -0.17 12.11
C LEU A 114 38.93 -1.17 12.21
N LEU A 115 39.14 -2.31 12.87
CA LEU A 115 38.09 -3.31 13.09
C LEU A 115 36.95 -2.76 13.94
N LYS A 116 37.26 -2.00 15.00
CA LYS A 116 36.25 -1.33 15.84
C LYS A 116 35.49 -0.27 15.06
N THR A 117 36.15 0.50 14.20
CA THR A 117 35.49 1.51 13.34
C THR A 117 34.62 0.86 12.27
N VAL A 118 35.05 -0.26 11.68
CA VAL A 118 34.24 -1.05 10.74
C VAL A 118 33.05 -1.71 11.45
N LEU A 119 33.23 -2.24 12.67
CA LEU A 119 32.14 -2.74 13.51
C LEU A 119 31.19 -1.62 13.93
N LEU A 120 31.70 -0.43 14.25
CA LEU A 120 30.89 0.74 14.59
C LEU A 120 30.11 1.23 13.36
N LEU A 121 30.73 1.26 12.18
CA LEU A 121 30.07 1.60 10.90
C LEU A 121 29.05 0.52 10.49
N ALA A 122 29.33 -0.76 10.77
CA ALA A 122 28.38 -1.86 10.55
C ALA A 122 27.21 -1.82 11.55
N LEU A 123 27.45 -1.41 12.80
CA LEU A 123 26.38 -1.14 13.79
C LEU A 123 25.55 0.09 13.41
N VAL A 124 26.18 1.14 12.84
CA VAL A 124 25.47 2.33 12.34
C VAL A 124 24.71 2.02 11.03
N ALA A 125 25.13 1.02 10.26
CA ALA A 125 24.37 0.54 9.09
C ALA A 125 23.13 -0.31 9.46
N GLN A 126 22.94 -0.66 10.74
CA GLN A 126 21.69 -1.27 11.24
C GLN A 126 20.66 -0.21 11.68
N VAL A 127 20.81 1.04 11.26
CA VAL A 127 19.78 2.06 11.43
C VAL A 127 18.55 1.64 10.62
N LEU A 128 17.51 1.26 11.37
CA LEU A 128 16.16 0.85 10.96
C LEU A 128 15.43 1.99 10.21
N VAL A 129 15.90 2.33 9.02
CA VAL A 129 15.22 3.30 8.16
C VAL A 129 14.86 2.60 6.87
N LEU A 130 13.57 2.49 6.59
CA LEU A 130 12.93 1.97 5.37
C LEU A 130 13.13 2.93 4.19
N GLU A 131 14.33 3.49 4.06
CA GLU A 131 14.80 4.15 2.85
C GLU A 131 15.09 3.06 1.80
N ASN A 132 14.04 2.38 1.37
CA ASN A 132 14.07 1.20 0.50
C ASN A 132 14.06 1.55 -1.00
N GLY A 133 14.12 2.84 -1.34
CA GLY A 133 14.13 3.35 -2.71
C GLY A 133 12.79 3.33 -3.42
N LEU A 134 11.72 2.83 -2.78
CA LEU A 134 10.39 2.68 -3.39
C LEU A 134 9.50 3.91 -3.13
N LEU A 135 8.41 3.97 -3.89
CA LEU A 135 7.32 4.93 -3.72
C LEU A 135 7.76 6.39 -3.54
N ARG A 136 8.76 6.83 -4.33
CA ARG A 136 9.17 8.25 -4.41
C ARG A 136 8.06 9.18 -4.91
N LYS A 137 7.00 8.59 -5.44
CA LYS A 137 5.72 9.19 -5.77
C LYS A 137 4.62 8.30 -5.17
N PRO A 138 3.41 8.82 -4.92
CA PRO A 138 2.32 8.01 -4.39
C PRO A 138 2.08 6.79 -5.28
N PRO A 139 1.82 5.59 -4.71
CA PRO A 139 1.59 4.40 -5.51
C PRO A 139 0.31 4.54 -6.32
N MET A 140 0.33 4.02 -7.54
CA MET A 140 -0.83 3.94 -8.42
C MET A 140 -1.06 2.48 -8.80
N GLY A 141 -2.30 2.03 -8.74
CA GLY A 141 -2.64 0.65 -9.01
C GLY A 141 -4.10 0.32 -8.76
N TRP A 142 -4.35 -0.94 -8.46
CA TRP A 142 -5.65 -1.52 -8.21
C TRP A 142 -5.58 -2.42 -6.97
N LEU A 143 -6.62 -2.39 -6.14
CA LEU A 143 -6.74 -3.17 -4.91
C LEU A 143 -8.16 -3.75 -4.82
N ALA A 144 -8.29 -5.03 -4.45
CA ALA A 144 -9.56 -5.76 -4.59
C ALA A 144 -10.67 -5.36 -3.59
N TRP A 145 -10.32 -4.84 -2.42
CA TRP A 145 -11.17 -4.81 -1.23
C TRP A 145 -12.52 -4.12 -1.41
N GLU A 146 -12.56 -2.85 -1.82
CA GLU A 146 -13.81 -2.07 -1.74
C GLU A 146 -14.90 -2.64 -2.67
N ARG A 147 -14.51 -3.11 -3.85
CA ARG A 147 -15.45 -3.60 -4.88
C ARG A 147 -15.77 -5.08 -4.74
N PHE A 148 -14.79 -5.92 -4.38
CA PHE A 148 -14.91 -7.38 -4.40
C PHE A 148 -14.97 -8.00 -2.99
N ARG A 149 -14.53 -7.24 -1.96
CA ARG A 149 -14.64 -7.57 -0.54
C ARG A 149 -14.13 -8.99 -0.26
N CYS A 150 -14.80 -9.70 0.63
CA CYS A 150 -14.51 -11.09 0.97
C CYS A 150 -15.44 -12.07 0.24
N ASN A 151 -15.76 -11.83 -1.04
CA ASN A 151 -16.56 -12.78 -1.80
C ASN A 151 -15.73 -14.03 -2.13
N ILE A 152 -16.06 -15.19 -1.54
CA ILE A 152 -15.34 -16.45 -1.76
C ILE A 152 -16.18 -17.53 -2.46
N ASP A 153 -17.43 -17.22 -2.80
CA ASP A 153 -18.31 -18.18 -3.46
C ASP A 153 -18.09 -18.20 -4.98
N CYS A 154 -17.03 -18.88 -5.39
CA CYS A 154 -16.72 -19.06 -6.81
C CYS A 154 -17.65 -20.06 -7.53
N ASN A 155 -18.55 -20.75 -6.82
CA ASN A 155 -19.51 -21.64 -7.48
C ASN A 155 -20.70 -20.84 -8.00
N GLU A 156 -21.21 -19.91 -7.19
CA GLU A 156 -22.34 -19.07 -7.56
C GLU A 156 -21.92 -17.77 -8.26
N ASP A 157 -20.76 -17.19 -7.90
CA ASP A 157 -20.24 -15.95 -8.48
C ASP A 157 -18.76 -16.06 -8.90
N PRO A 158 -18.45 -16.94 -9.89
CA PRO A 158 -17.07 -17.21 -10.32
C PRO A 158 -16.33 -15.99 -10.84
N LYS A 159 -17.06 -15.00 -11.37
CA LYS A 159 -16.47 -13.80 -11.99
C LYS A 159 -16.11 -12.72 -10.98
N SER A 160 -16.61 -12.78 -9.76
CA SER A 160 -16.39 -11.73 -8.76
C SER A 160 -15.85 -12.25 -7.43
N CYS A 161 -15.73 -13.57 -7.28
CA CYS A 161 -15.06 -14.14 -6.13
C CYS A 161 -13.55 -13.84 -6.14
N ILE A 162 -12.96 -13.71 -4.96
CA ILE A 162 -11.52 -13.53 -4.76
C ILE A 162 -10.80 -14.81 -5.19
N SER A 163 -10.26 -14.81 -6.40
CA SER A 163 -9.63 -15.94 -7.06
C SER A 163 -8.49 -15.49 -7.97
N GLU A 164 -7.59 -16.39 -8.34
CA GLU A 164 -6.50 -16.06 -9.27
C GLU A 164 -7.03 -15.54 -10.61
N GLU A 165 -8.18 -16.05 -11.08
CA GLU A 165 -8.81 -15.64 -12.34
C GLU A 165 -9.22 -14.16 -12.29
N LEU A 166 -9.81 -13.70 -11.17
CA LEU A 166 -10.11 -12.28 -10.97
C LEU A 166 -8.85 -11.42 -11.11
N PHE A 167 -7.75 -11.78 -10.45
CA PHE A 167 -6.52 -11.00 -10.50
C PHE A 167 -5.85 -11.05 -11.87
N MET A 168 -5.88 -12.19 -12.56
CA MET A 168 -5.37 -12.31 -13.94
C MET A 168 -6.16 -11.43 -14.91
N GLU A 169 -7.50 -11.43 -14.83
CA GLU A 169 -8.32 -10.56 -15.67
C GLU A 169 -8.06 -9.08 -15.39
N MET A 170 -7.94 -8.67 -14.12
CA MET A 170 -7.60 -7.29 -13.78
C MET A 170 -6.19 -6.91 -14.24
N ALA A 171 -5.22 -7.83 -14.16
CA ALA A 171 -3.88 -7.65 -14.70
C ALA A 171 -3.91 -7.43 -16.23
N ASP A 172 -4.72 -8.22 -16.94
CA ASP A 172 -4.91 -8.08 -18.38
C ASP A 172 -5.52 -6.72 -18.72
N ARG A 173 -6.53 -6.26 -17.97
CA ARG A 173 -7.12 -4.93 -18.18
C ARG A 173 -6.09 -3.84 -17.93
N LEU A 174 -5.35 -3.91 -16.81
CA LEU A 174 -4.29 -2.95 -16.48
C LEU A 174 -3.24 -2.85 -17.60
N ALA A 175 -2.87 -3.96 -18.22
CA ALA A 175 -1.86 -4.02 -19.27
C ALA A 175 -2.36 -3.66 -20.68
N GLN A 176 -3.65 -3.85 -20.97
CA GLN A 176 -4.22 -3.67 -22.32
C GLN A 176 -4.96 -2.35 -22.50
N ASP A 177 -5.56 -1.80 -21.43
CA ASP A 177 -6.51 -0.69 -21.52
C ASP A 177 -5.87 0.67 -21.15
N GLY A 178 -4.53 0.78 -21.19
CA GLY A 178 -3.78 2.03 -21.01
C GLY A 178 -3.41 2.40 -19.56
N TRP A 179 -3.87 1.63 -18.57
CA TRP A 179 -3.65 1.93 -17.14
C TRP A 179 -2.17 1.88 -16.76
N ARG A 180 -1.47 0.81 -17.16
CA ARG A 180 -0.05 0.59 -16.87
C ARG A 180 0.80 1.72 -17.45
N GLU A 181 0.53 2.13 -18.69
CA GLU A 181 1.26 3.19 -19.41
C GLU A 181 1.14 4.54 -18.69
N LEU A 182 0.01 4.77 -18.03
CA LEU A 182 -0.25 5.95 -17.22
C LEU A 182 0.28 5.85 -15.78
N GLY A 183 0.81 4.68 -15.38
CA GLY A 183 1.49 4.47 -14.10
C GLY A 183 0.74 3.59 -13.11
N TYR A 184 -0.46 3.10 -13.41
CA TYR A 184 -1.18 2.14 -12.56
C TYR A 184 -0.55 0.75 -12.68
N VAL A 185 0.46 0.48 -11.86
CA VAL A 185 1.32 -0.71 -11.98
C VAL A 185 1.12 -1.74 -10.87
N TYR A 186 0.53 -1.35 -9.74
CA TYR A 186 0.29 -2.27 -8.62
C TYR A 186 -1.03 -3.02 -8.81
N LEU A 187 -1.01 -4.34 -8.66
CA LEU A 187 -2.17 -5.24 -8.60
C LEU A 187 -2.17 -5.88 -7.22
N ASN A 188 -3.02 -5.41 -6.32
CA ASN A 188 -2.96 -5.74 -4.91
C ASN A 188 -4.09 -6.69 -4.50
N ILE A 189 -3.69 -7.86 -3.99
CA ILE A 189 -4.57 -8.78 -3.27
C ILE A 189 -4.84 -8.18 -1.89
N ASP A 190 -6.10 -8.20 -1.46
CA ASP A 190 -6.51 -7.83 -0.09
C ASP A 190 -6.90 -9.08 0.73
N ASP A 191 -7.68 -8.95 1.81
CA ASP A 191 -8.04 -10.08 2.67
C ASP A 191 -8.75 -11.24 1.90
N CYS A 192 -8.88 -12.40 2.57
CA CYS A 192 -9.60 -13.58 2.11
C CYS A 192 -8.91 -14.42 1.03
N TRP A 193 -7.62 -14.23 0.78
CA TRP A 193 -6.84 -15.07 -0.16
C TRP A 193 -6.29 -16.37 0.47
N ILE A 194 -6.14 -16.38 1.80
CA ILE A 194 -5.43 -17.43 2.55
C ILE A 194 -6.29 -18.71 2.63
N GLY A 195 -5.68 -19.87 2.41
CA GLY A 195 -6.30 -21.18 2.64
C GLY A 195 -5.93 -21.79 3.99
N GLY A 196 -4.78 -21.42 4.55
CA GLY A 196 -4.29 -21.91 5.83
C GLY A 196 -2.79 -21.68 6.00
N ARG A 197 -2.20 -22.41 6.95
CA ARG A 197 -0.75 -22.61 7.06
C ARG A 197 -0.40 -24.08 6.82
N ASP A 198 0.70 -24.34 6.14
CA ASP A 198 1.20 -25.71 5.94
C ASP A 198 1.80 -26.31 7.23
N ALA A 199 2.28 -27.56 7.17
CA ALA A 199 2.88 -28.22 8.33
C ALA A 199 4.17 -27.56 8.84
N LYS A 200 4.81 -26.69 8.05
CA LYS A 200 5.98 -25.90 8.44
C LYS A 200 5.57 -24.50 8.94
N GLY A 201 4.28 -24.17 8.90
CA GLY A 201 3.74 -22.88 9.32
C GLY A 201 3.74 -21.81 8.22
N ASN A 202 4.13 -22.13 6.99
CA ASN A 202 4.11 -21.17 5.87
C ASN A 202 2.66 -20.91 5.44
N LEU A 203 2.35 -19.67 5.11
CA LEU A 203 1.06 -19.33 4.50
C LEU A 203 0.87 -20.10 3.18
N VAL A 204 -0.35 -20.59 2.97
CA VAL A 204 -0.77 -21.18 1.69
C VAL A 204 -2.05 -20.49 1.21
N PRO A 205 -2.16 -20.12 -0.07
CA PRO A 205 -3.40 -19.59 -0.59
C PRO A 205 -4.49 -20.67 -0.64
N ASP A 206 -5.74 -20.26 -0.75
CA ASP A 206 -6.84 -21.19 -0.96
C ASP A 206 -6.64 -21.97 -2.27
N ARG A 207 -6.43 -23.28 -2.17
CA ARG A 207 -6.09 -24.13 -3.33
C ARG A 207 -7.21 -24.26 -4.36
N LYS A 208 -8.47 -23.97 -4.01
CA LYS A 208 -9.57 -23.99 -4.97
C LYS A 208 -9.63 -22.70 -5.78
N ARG A 209 -9.33 -21.57 -5.13
CA ARG A 209 -9.44 -20.23 -5.74
C ARG A 209 -8.13 -19.75 -6.36
N PHE A 210 -6.99 -20.26 -5.88
CA PHE A 210 -5.64 -20.02 -6.39
C PHE A 210 -4.92 -21.35 -6.65
N PRO A 211 -5.45 -22.24 -7.52
CA PRO A 211 -4.85 -23.54 -7.81
C PRO A 211 -3.39 -23.49 -8.26
N HIS A 212 -2.92 -22.42 -8.91
CA HIS A 212 -1.53 -22.29 -9.34
C HIS A 212 -0.61 -21.62 -8.30
N GLY A 213 -1.20 -21.05 -7.23
CA GLY A 213 -0.47 -20.40 -6.14
C GLY A 213 0.00 -18.97 -6.44
N ILE A 214 0.45 -18.27 -5.38
CA ILE A 214 0.78 -16.84 -5.46
C ILE A 214 2.04 -16.56 -6.29
N ALA A 215 3.06 -17.41 -6.22
CA ALA A 215 4.27 -17.22 -7.03
C ALA A 215 3.97 -17.24 -8.54
N PHE A 216 3.03 -18.09 -8.98
CA PHE A 216 2.57 -18.09 -10.37
C PHE A 216 1.87 -16.77 -10.73
N LEU A 217 0.98 -16.28 -9.86
CA LEU A 217 0.29 -15.01 -10.08
C LEU A 217 1.26 -13.81 -10.10
N ALA A 218 2.30 -13.84 -9.29
CA ALA A 218 3.37 -12.84 -9.32
C ALA A 218 4.13 -12.88 -10.65
N ASP A 219 4.54 -14.07 -11.10
CA ASP A 219 5.19 -14.25 -12.40
C ASP A 219 4.27 -13.78 -13.55
N TYR A 220 2.96 -14.03 -13.47
CA TYR A 220 1.97 -13.54 -14.43
C TYR A 220 1.92 -12.00 -14.46
N ALA A 221 1.74 -11.36 -13.30
CA ALA A 221 1.72 -9.91 -13.20
C ALA A 221 3.04 -9.28 -13.70
N HIS A 222 4.18 -9.86 -13.35
CA HIS A 222 5.50 -9.39 -13.80
C HIS A 222 5.67 -9.53 -15.31
N SER A 223 5.14 -10.59 -15.92
CA SER A 223 5.19 -10.78 -17.38
C SER A 223 4.45 -9.66 -18.14
N LEU A 224 3.47 -9.03 -17.48
CA LEU A 224 2.71 -7.88 -17.97
C LEU A 224 3.33 -6.54 -17.56
N GLY A 225 4.50 -6.52 -16.93
CA GLY A 225 5.16 -5.30 -16.45
C GLY A 225 4.45 -4.65 -15.26
N LEU A 226 3.60 -5.40 -14.55
CA LEU A 226 2.92 -4.99 -13.33
C LEU A 226 3.70 -5.47 -12.09
N LYS A 227 3.21 -5.08 -10.93
CA LYS A 227 3.72 -5.41 -9.60
C LYS A 227 2.63 -6.08 -8.79
N LEU A 228 2.92 -7.17 -8.09
CA LEU A 228 1.94 -7.87 -7.26
C LEU A 228 2.02 -7.38 -5.82
N GLY A 229 0.91 -6.84 -5.29
CA GLY A 229 0.74 -6.62 -3.87
C GLY A 229 -0.01 -7.78 -3.19
N ILE A 230 0.28 -8.00 -1.91
CA ILE A 230 -0.42 -8.95 -1.05
C ILE A 230 -0.86 -8.29 0.25
N TYR A 231 -1.75 -8.97 0.95
CA TYR A 231 -2.28 -8.56 2.24
C TYR A 231 -1.88 -9.56 3.33
N GLU A 232 -1.57 -9.02 4.50
CA GLU A 232 -1.65 -9.75 5.75
C GLU A 232 -2.16 -8.88 6.90
N ASP A 233 -2.39 -9.48 8.06
CA ASP A 233 -2.77 -8.79 9.30
C ASP A 233 -1.75 -9.04 10.42
N LEU A 234 -1.33 -7.97 11.10
CA LEU A 234 -0.56 -8.09 12.33
C LEU A 234 -1.49 -8.36 13.52
N GLY A 235 -1.77 -9.64 13.74
CA GLY A 235 -2.69 -10.12 14.76
C GLY A 235 -2.90 -11.62 14.71
N ASN A 236 -3.81 -12.13 15.54
CA ASN A 236 -4.12 -13.56 15.56
C ASN A 236 -4.85 -14.03 14.29
N PHE A 237 -5.64 -13.14 13.69
CA PHE A 237 -6.41 -13.39 12.48
C PHE A 237 -6.44 -12.12 11.63
N THR A 238 -6.69 -12.27 10.34
CA THR A 238 -7.13 -11.14 9.51
C THR A 238 -8.48 -10.62 9.96
N CYS A 239 -8.85 -9.40 9.53
CA CYS A 239 -10.15 -8.83 9.87
C CYS A 239 -11.34 -9.74 9.52
N MET A 240 -11.24 -10.54 8.45
CA MET A 240 -12.26 -11.53 8.07
C MET A 240 -12.06 -12.94 8.66
N GLY A 241 -11.11 -13.11 9.59
CA GLY A 241 -10.92 -14.35 10.35
C GLY A 241 -9.98 -15.38 9.71
N TYR A 242 -9.20 -15.00 8.69
CA TYR A 242 -8.16 -15.86 8.11
C TYR A 242 -6.92 -15.90 9.02
N PRO A 243 -6.00 -16.88 8.86
CA PRO A 243 -4.78 -16.94 9.67
C PRO A 243 -3.99 -15.63 9.60
N GLY A 244 -3.77 -14.97 10.74
CA GLY A 244 -2.99 -13.72 10.80
C GLY A 244 -1.50 -13.98 10.96
N THR A 245 -0.71 -12.90 10.82
CA THR A 245 0.72 -12.85 11.09
C THR A 245 0.94 -12.42 12.54
N THR A 246 1.03 -13.38 13.44
CA THR A 246 1.44 -13.15 14.84
C THR A 246 2.93 -12.79 14.93
N LEU A 247 3.36 -12.27 16.09
CA LEU A 247 4.75 -11.82 16.29
C LEU A 247 5.81 -12.92 16.00
N ASP A 248 5.49 -14.19 16.23
CA ASP A 248 6.38 -15.33 15.93
C ASP A 248 6.41 -15.70 14.43
N LYS A 249 5.43 -15.23 13.63
CA LYS A 249 5.31 -15.49 12.19
C LYS A 249 5.84 -14.37 11.30
N VAL A 250 5.99 -13.15 11.82
CA VAL A 250 6.48 -11.98 11.06
C VAL A 250 7.67 -12.28 10.14
N VAL A 251 8.72 -12.93 10.65
CA VAL A 251 9.92 -13.23 9.86
C VAL A 251 9.65 -14.30 8.80
N GLN A 252 8.90 -15.33 9.15
CA GLN A 252 8.55 -16.44 8.24
C GLN A 252 7.67 -15.95 7.09
N ASP A 253 6.70 -15.10 7.38
CA ASP A 253 5.76 -14.59 6.37
C ASP A 253 6.44 -13.56 5.46
N ALA A 254 7.30 -12.68 6.02
CA ALA A 254 8.13 -11.79 5.20
C ALA A 254 9.01 -12.56 4.20
N GLN A 255 9.65 -13.66 4.64
CA GLN A 255 10.43 -14.54 3.76
C GLN A 255 9.54 -15.18 2.69
N THR A 256 8.37 -15.68 3.08
CA THR A 256 7.39 -16.29 2.15
C THR A 256 7.00 -15.31 1.04
N PHE A 257 6.71 -14.06 1.38
CA PHE A 257 6.35 -13.03 0.39
C PHE A 257 7.51 -12.69 -0.55
N ALA A 258 8.73 -12.59 -0.02
CA ALA A 258 9.91 -12.35 -0.84
C ALA A 258 10.21 -13.52 -1.79
N GLU A 259 10.06 -14.77 -1.33
CA GLU A 259 10.19 -15.99 -2.14
C GLU A 259 9.15 -16.04 -3.27
N TRP A 260 7.91 -15.63 -3.00
CA TRP A 260 6.86 -15.49 -4.01
C TRP A 260 7.01 -14.27 -4.92
N LYS A 261 8.07 -13.46 -4.72
CA LYS A 261 8.36 -12.24 -5.49
C LYS A 261 7.24 -11.19 -5.38
N VAL A 262 6.60 -11.07 -4.23
CA VAL A 262 5.65 -9.97 -3.95
C VAL A 262 6.36 -8.62 -3.97
N ASP A 263 5.70 -7.57 -4.44
CA ASP A 263 6.25 -6.21 -4.59
C ASP A 263 5.68 -5.19 -3.59
N MET A 264 4.56 -5.51 -2.95
CA MET A 264 3.91 -4.67 -1.94
C MET A 264 3.22 -5.52 -0.89
N LEU A 265 3.31 -5.12 0.38
CA LEU A 265 2.56 -5.72 1.48
C LEU A 265 1.68 -4.64 2.11
N LYS A 266 0.38 -4.88 2.19
CA LYS A 266 -0.51 -4.21 3.16
C LYS A 266 -0.54 -5.06 4.42
N LEU A 267 -0.19 -4.47 5.57
CA LEU A 267 -0.26 -5.11 6.88
C LEU A 267 -1.31 -4.43 7.75
N ASP A 268 -2.41 -5.14 7.95
CA ASP A 268 -3.53 -4.71 8.76
C ASP A 268 -3.28 -4.92 10.26
N GLY A 269 -4.26 -4.61 11.11
CA GLY A 269 -4.07 -4.62 12.56
C GLY A 269 -5.28 -5.11 13.37
N CYS A 270 -6.16 -5.91 12.78
CA CYS A 270 -7.24 -6.54 13.54
C CYS A 270 -6.68 -7.57 14.54
N TYR A 271 -7.49 -7.98 15.52
CA TYR A 271 -7.15 -9.05 16.47
C TYR A 271 -5.78 -8.94 17.17
N SER A 272 -5.30 -7.71 17.39
CA SER A 272 -4.05 -7.39 18.09
C SER A 272 -4.23 -6.32 19.17
N SER A 273 -3.34 -6.36 20.15
CA SER A 273 -3.18 -5.33 21.17
C SER A 273 -2.32 -4.16 20.67
N PRO A 274 -2.42 -2.97 21.29
CA PRO A 274 -1.53 -1.86 21.00
C PRO A 274 -0.04 -2.21 21.15
N GLN A 275 0.29 -3.09 22.11
CA GLN A 275 1.66 -3.55 22.35
C GLN A 275 2.17 -4.44 21.21
N GLU A 276 1.35 -5.37 20.73
CA GLU A 276 1.70 -6.21 19.58
C GLU A 276 1.90 -5.38 18.32
N ARG A 277 1.08 -4.35 18.08
CA ARG A 277 1.28 -3.42 16.95
C ARG A 277 2.59 -2.64 17.08
N ALA A 278 2.88 -2.13 18.28
CA ALA A 278 4.09 -1.38 18.56
C ALA A 278 5.38 -2.21 18.35
N GLU A 279 5.34 -3.52 18.60
CA GLU A 279 6.46 -4.42 18.29
C GLU A 279 6.44 -4.86 16.81
N GLY A 280 5.28 -5.26 16.31
CA GLY A 280 5.15 -6.04 15.08
C GLY A 280 5.30 -5.24 13.80
N TYR A 281 4.85 -3.99 13.74
CA TYR A 281 5.05 -3.14 12.55
C TYR A 281 6.55 -2.87 12.29
N PRO A 282 7.35 -2.41 13.28
CA PRO A 282 8.80 -2.31 13.13
C PRO A 282 9.46 -3.66 12.81
N LYS A 283 9.00 -4.75 13.43
CA LYS A 283 9.51 -6.09 13.20
C LYS A 283 9.28 -6.56 11.75
N MET A 284 8.11 -6.26 11.18
CA MET A 284 7.80 -6.58 9.78
C MET A 284 8.65 -5.73 8.83
N ALA A 285 8.78 -4.42 9.07
CA ALA A 285 9.65 -3.57 8.25
C ALA A 285 11.10 -4.09 8.23
N ALA A 286 11.64 -4.46 9.39
CA ALA A 286 12.96 -5.06 9.51
C ALA A 286 13.06 -6.44 8.82
N ALA A 287 12.03 -7.28 8.95
CA ALA A 287 11.98 -8.59 8.32
C ALA A 287 11.93 -8.50 6.79
N LEU A 288 11.08 -7.62 6.24
CA LEU A 288 11.02 -7.34 4.80
C LEU A 288 12.37 -6.86 4.27
N ASN A 289 13.00 -5.89 4.95
CA ASN A 289 14.34 -5.41 4.58
C ASN A 289 15.39 -6.54 4.58
N ALA A 290 15.36 -7.42 5.59
CA ALA A 290 16.29 -8.54 5.71
C ALA A 290 16.15 -9.59 4.60
N THR A 291 15.03 -9.63 3.88
CA THR A 291 14.88 -10.52 2.71
C THR A 291 15.75 -10.09 1.51
N GLY A 292 16.16 -8.82 1.46
CA GLY A 292 16.88 -8.24 0.33
C GLY A 292 16.02 -7.94 -0.90
N ARG A 293 14.71 -8.26 -0.87
CA ARG A 293 13.77 -7.87 -1.92
C ARG A 293 13.13 -6.51 -1.55
N PRO A 294 13.15 -5.51 -2.45
CA PRO A 294 12.37 -4.29 -2.24
C PRO A 294 10.86 -4.60 -2.27
N ILE A 295 10.19 -4.48 -1.13
CA ILE A 295 8.74 -4.66 -0.98
C ILE A 295 8.19 -3.35 -0.41
N ALA A 296 7.25 -2.72 -1.12
CA ALA A 296 6.58 -1.52 -0.63
C ALA A 296 5.70 -1.88 0.57
N PHE A 297 5.78 -1.13 1.66
CA PHE A 297 5.11 -1.49 2.90
C PHE A 297 4.00 -0.50 3.26
N SER A 298 2.75 -0.95 3.17
CA SER A 298 1.55 -0.21 3.58
C SER A 298 1.11 -0.65 4.97
N CYS A 299 1.03 0.31 5.89
CA CYS A 299 0.79 0.05 7.30
C CYS A 299 -0.57 0.58 7.75
N SER A 300 -1.47 -0.28 8.23
CA SER A 300 -2.72 0.19 8.83
C SER A 300 -2.58 0.71 10.27
N TRP A 301 -1.38 0.64 10.86
CA TRP A 301 -1.13 0.92 12.27
C TRP A 301 -1.84 2.19 12.80
N PRO A 302 -1.68 3.38 12.19
CA PRO A 302 -2.26 4.58 12.77
C PRO A 302 -3.80 4.55 12.85
N ALA A 303 -4.50 3.91 11.91
CA ALA A 303 -5.96 3.78 11.98
C ALA A 303 -6.41 3.07 13.27
N TYR A 304 -5.69 2.03 13.70
CA TYR A 304 -5.98 1.28 14.94
C TYR A 304 -5.59 2.02 16.22
N GLU A 305 -4.88 3.15 16.12
CA GLU A 305 -4.50 4.00 17.25
C GLU A 305 -5.23 5.37 17.26
N GLY A 306 -6.18 5.56 16.34
CA GLY A 306 -6.98 6.78 16.19
C GLY A 306 -6.32 7.89 15.35
N GLY A 307 -5.22 7.58 14.66
CA GLY A 307 -4.64 8.42 13.61
C GLY A 307 -3.87 9.66 14.09
N LEU A 308 -3.74 9.89 15.40
CA LEU A 308 -3.19 11.16 15.93
C LEU A 308 -2.16 10.97 17.04
N PRO A 309 -1.21 11.92 17.18
CA PRO A 309 -0.38 12.03 18.37
C PRO A 309 -1.22 12.23 19.64
N PRO A 310 -0.77 11.77 20.82
CA PRO A 310 0.54 11.15 21.06
C PRO A 310 0.58 9.63 20.81
N LYS A 311 -0.57 8.99 20.50
CA LYS A 311 -0.62 7.53 20.27
C LYS A 311 0.07 7.12 18.97
N VAL A 312 -0.03 7.96 17.95
CA VAL A 312 0.66 7.77 16.67
C VAL A 312 1.93 8.62 16.62
N ASN A 313 3.05 7.97 16.32
CA ASN A 313 4.32 8.63 16.02
C ASN A 313 4.60 8.58 14.51
N TYR A 314 4.28 9.67 13.81
CA TYR A 314 4.48 9.74 12.35
C TYR A 314 5.95 9.78 11.92
N THR A 315 6.87 10.20 12.78
CA THR A 315 8.31 10.11 12.47
C THR A 315 8.72 8.65 12.39
N LEU A 316 8.30 7.83 13.35
CA LEU A 316 8.55 6.39 13.30
C LEU A 316 7.87 5.74 12.07
N LEU A 317 6.63 6.10 11.76
CA LEU A 317 5.93 5.57 10.58
C LEU A 317 6.66 5.92 9.28
N ALA A 318 7.16 7.16 9.13
CA ALA A 318 7.97 7.57 7.98
C ALA A 318 9.27 6.75 7.85
N ASP A 319 9.85 6.34 8.97
CA ASP A 319 11.05 5.51 8.99
C ASP A 319 10.78 4.03 8.70
N ILE A 320 9.54 3.52 8.87
CA ILE A 320 9.28 2.07 8.77
C ILE A 320 8.21 1.69 7.77
N CYS A 321 7.50 2.63 7.14
CA CYS A 321 6.38 2.37 6.23
C CYS A 321 6.48 3.28 4.99
N ASN A 322 6.11 2.76 3.82
CA ASN A 322 6.04 3.59 2.62
C ASN A 322 4.72 4.36 2.49
N LEU A 323 3.66 3.86 3.12
CA LEU A 323 2.40 4.55 3.27
C LEU A 323 1.67 4.01 4.49
N TRP A 324 0.70 4.77 4.99
CA TRP A 324 -0.09 4.34 6.13
C TRP A 324 -1.55 4.79 6.06
N ARG A 325 -2.47 3.88 6.37
CA ARG A 325 -3.90 4.17 6.50
C ARG A 325 -4.13 4.92 7.80
N ASN A 326 -4.48 6.21 7.72
CA ASN A 326 -4.63 7.06 8.89
C ASN A 326 -5.97 6.89 9.62
N PHE A 327 -7.02 6.53 8.88
CA PHE A 327 -8.41 6.68 9.30
C PHE A 327 -9.30 5.54 8.77
N ASP A 328 -10.59 5.62 9.10
CA ASP A 328 -11.62 4.63 8.81
C ASP A 328 -11.63 4.15 7.34
N ASP A 329 -12.08 2.91 7.14
CA ASP A 329 -12.28 2.33 5.81
C ASP A 329 -13.31 3.10 4.99
N ILE A 330 -12.93 3.41 3.76
CA ILE A 330 -13.82 4.00 2.78
C ILE A 330 -14.92 2.99 2.40
N GLN A 331 -16.13 3.52 2.24
CA GLN A 331 -17.30 2.77 1.76
C GLN A 331 -17.85 3.48 0.53
N ASP A 332 -18.45 2.74 -0.41
CA ASP A 332 -19.04 3.27 -1.64
C ASP A 332 -20.22 4.24 -1.40
N SER A 333 -19.89 5.44 -0.94
CA SER A 333 -20.83 6.51 -0.63
C SER A 333 -20.11 7.85 -0.54
N TRP A 334 -20.78 8.90 -1.01
CA TRP A 334 -20.27 10.26 -0.85
C TRP A 334 -20.09 10.67 0.61
N ARG A 335 -20.91 10.14 1.52
CA ARG A 335 -20.79 10.38 2.97
C ARG A 335 -19.43 9.91 3.50
N SER A 336 -18.97 8.73 3.07
CA SER A 336 -17.67 8.19 3.49
C SER A 336 -16.53 9.07 2.97
N VAL A 337 -16.57 9.45 1.69
CA VAL A 337 -15.59 10.39 1.09
C VAL A 337 -15.50 11.69 1.88
N LEU A 338 -16.64 12.31 2.21
CA LEU A 338 -16.67 13.54 2.99
C LEU A 338 -16.15 13.34 4.42
N SER A 339 -16.47 12.22 5.07
CA SER A 339 -15.99 11.90 6.42
C SER A 339 -14.46 11.82 6.48
N ILE A 340 -13.86 11.12 5.51
CA ILE A 340 -12.40 11.01 5.37
C ILE A 340 -11.81 12.39 5.10
N LEU A 341 -12.34 13.13 4.12
CA LEU A 341 -11.85 14.47 3.80
C LEU A 341 -11.92 15.41 5.00
N ASP A 342 -13.04 15.42 5.72
CA ASP A 342 -13.23 16.26 6.92
C ASP A 342 -12.24 15.90 8.02
N TRP A 343 -11.96 14.63 8.23
CA TRP A 343 -10.97 14.19 9.22
C TRP A 343 -9.56 14.60 8.82
N PHE A 344 -9.16 14.37 7.57
CA PHE A 344 -7.84 14.79 7.06
C PHE A 344 -7.63 16.29 7.16
N VAL A 345 -8.66 17.07 6.81
CA VAL A 345 -8.61 18.53 6.87
C VAL A 345 -8.64 19.07 8.30
N ALA A 346 -9.37 18.42 9.21
CA ALA A 346 -9.35 18.79 10.63
C ALA A 346 -7.95 18.61 11.26
N HIS A 347 -7.16 17.68 10.74
CA HIS A 347 -5.84 17.31 11.29
C HIS A 347 -4.67 17.64 10.34
N GLN A 348 -4.90 18.45 9.31
CA GLN A 348 -3.90 18.72 8.26
C GLN A 348 -2.61 19.36 8.78
N ASP A 349 -2.63 20.07 9.92
CA ASP A 349 -1.42 20.63 10.55
C ASP A 349 -0.46 19.54 11.05
N VAL A 350 -1.00 18.36 11.38
CA VAL A 350 -0.22 17.18 11.78
C VAL A 350 0.12 16.32 10.56
N LEU A 351 -0.86 16.09 9.68
CA LEU A 351 -0.73 15.10 8.61
C LEU A 351 0.04 15.62 7.39
N GLN A 352 -0.14 16.87 7.00
CA GLN A 352 0.47 17.36 5.76
C GLN A 352 2.01 17.38 5.80
N PRO A 353 2.68 17.76 6.91
CA PRO A 353 4.14 17.79 6.96
C PRO A 353 4.81 16.41 6.93
N VAL A 354 4.08 15.34 7.24
CA VAL A 354 4.66 13.98 7.38
C VAL A 354 4.61 13.17 6.07
N ALA A 355 3.89 13.65 5.05
CA ALA A 355 3.88 13.04 3.72
C ALA A 355 5.03 13.56 2.85
N GLY A 356 5.67 12.66 2.11
CA GLY A 356 6.73 13.00 1.18
C GLY A 356 7.26 11.79 0.40
N PRO A 357 8.26 11.99 -0.47
CA PRO A 357 8.83 10.94 -1.31
C PRO A 357 9.30 9.70 -0.52
N GLY A 358 8.54 8.62 -0.61
CA GLY A 358 8.82 7.35 0.05
C GLY A 358 7.94 7.05 1.26
N HIS A 359 7.11 8.00 1.73
CA HIS A 359 6.27 7.87 2.93
C HIS A 359 4.99 8.72 2.83
N TRP A 360 3.83 8.10 2.61
CA TRP A 360 2.57 8.80 2.26
C TRP A 360 1.45 8.57 3.28
N ASN A 361 0.62 9.60 3.50
CA ASN A 361 -0.68 9.38 4.11
C ASN A 361 -1.62 8.68 3.11
N ASP A 362 -2.40 7.71 3.59
CA ASP A 362 -3.34 6.95 2.79
C ASP A 362 -4.79 7.19 3.27
N PRO A 363 -5.57 8.02 2.54
CA PRO A 363 -7.00 8.23 2.78
C PRO A 363 -7.89 7.11 2.20
N ASP A 364 -7.31 5.95 1.89
CA ASP A 364 -7.96 4.77 1.33
C ASP A 364 -8.28 4.87 -0.18
N VAL A 365 -8.79 3.78 -0.75
CA VAL A 365 -8.96 3.57 -2.20
C VAL A 365 -9.91 4.56 -2.91
N LEU A 366 -9.78 4.65 -4.23
CA LEU A 366 -10.69 5.36 -5.12
C LEU A 366 -11.96 4.52 -5.40
N LEU A 367 -13.13 5.16 -5.31
CA LEU A 367 -14.45 4.56 -5.54
C LEU A 367 -14.95 4.76 -6.99
N ILE A 368 -14.19 5.49 -7.81
CA ILE A 368 -14.57 5.86 -9.16
C ILE A 368 -14.72 4.59 -10.01
N GLY A 369 -15.88 4.42 -10.65
CA GLY A 369 -16.25 3.20 -11.36
C GLY A 369 -17.27 2.32 -10.64
N ASN A 370 -17.54 2.58 -9.36
CA ASN A 370 -18.50 1.82 -8.57
C ASN A 370 -19.89 2.46 -8.60
N PHE A 371 -20.67 2.39 -7.51
CA PHE A 371 -22.12 2.61 -7.53
C PHE A 371 -22.56 3.84 -6.73
N GLY A 372 -21.79 4.23 -5.71
CA GLY A 372 -22.21 5.20 -4.70
C GLY A 372 -21.82 6.65 -4.97
N LEU A 373 -20.98 6.90 -5.98
CA LEU A 373 -20.58 8.25 -6.39
C LEU A 373 -21.28 8.69 -7.67
N SER A 374 -21.85 9.89 -7.66
CA SER A 374 -22.25 10.57 -8.89
C SER A 374 -21.02 10.97 -9.71
N PHE A 375 -21.23 11.37 -10.97
CA PHE A 375 -20.14 11.85 -11.83
C PHE A 375 -19.36 13.02 -11.23
N GLU A 376 -20.05 13.99 -10.63
CA GLU A 376 -19.42 15.14 -9.96
C GLU A 376 -18.60 14.70 -8.74
N GLN A 377 -19.10 13.73 -7.99
CA GLN A 377 -18.45 13.20 -6.80
C GLN A 377 -17.23 12.34 -7.16
N ALA A 378 -17.29 11.58 -8.26
CA ALA A 378 -16.16 10.84 -8.80
C ALA A 378 -15.02 11.79 -9.22
N ARG A 379 -15.36 12.88 -9.93
CA ARG A 379 -14.39 13.95 -10.24
C ARG A 379 -13.85 14.63 -8.98
N ALA A 380 -14.70 14.86 -7.99
CA ALA A 380 -14.28 15.45 -6.73
C ALA A 380 -13.29 14.56 -5.98
N GLN A 381 -13.56 13.25 -5.86
CA GLN A 381 -12.65 12.30 -5.21
C GLN A 381 -11.28 12.31 -5.90
N MET A 382 -11.24 12.18 -7.24
CA MET A 382 -9.97 12.17 -7.97
C MET A 382 -9.14 13.44 -7.74
N ALA A 383 -9.78 14.62 -7.81
CA ALA A 383 -9.12 15.90 -7.62
C ALA A 383 -8.62 16.08 -6.16
N LEU A 384 -9.42 15.67 -5.19
CA LEU A 384 -9.09 15.81 -3.77
C LEU A 384 -8.00 14.81 -3.33
N TRP A 385 -8.04 13.56 -3.79
CA TRP A 385 -6.95 12.60 -3.54
C TRP A 385 -5.65 13.09 -4.21
N THR A 386 -5.76 13.66 -5.40
CA THR A 386 -4.62 14.26 -6.11
C THR A 386 -4.02 15.45 -5.36
N VAL A 387 -4.83 16.39 -4.87
CA VAL A 387 -4.33 17.54 -4.11
C VAL A 387 -3.75 17.11 -2.74
N LEU A 388 -4.22 16.00 -2.18
CA LEU A 388 -3.70 15.43 -0.95
C LEU A 388 -2.44 14.56 -1.13
N ALA A 389 -1.91 14.43 -2.36
CA ALA A 389 -0.80 13.51 -2.66
C ALA A 389 -1.08 12.06 -2.23
N ALA A 390 -2.34 11.65 -2.29
CA ALA A 390 -2.76 10.31 -1.90
C ALA A 390 -2.31 9.25 -2.91
N PRO A 391 -2.16 7.98 -2.48
CA PRO A 391 -2.21 6.83 -3.38
C PRO A 391 -3.40 6.91 -4.34
N LEU A 392 -3.19 6.55 -5.60
CA LEU A 392 -4.28 6.34 -6.57
C LEU A 392 -4.49 4.83 -6.76
N LEU A 393 -4.97 4.19 -5.70
CA LEU A 393 -5.35 2.78 -5.71
C LEU A 393 -6.83 2.67 -6.06
N MET A 394 -7.12 2.20 -7.27
CA MET A 394 -8.48 1.92 -7.72
C MET A 394 -9.02 0.67 -7.03
N SER A 395 -10.31 0.64 -6.73
CA SER A 395 -10.98 -0.61 -6.38
C SER A 395 -12.30 -0.67 -7.13
N THR A 396 -12.27 -1.11 -8.38
CA THR A 396 -13.44 -1.18 -9.27
C THR A 396 -13.31 -2.33 -10.28
N ASP A 397 -14.39 -2.70 -10.96
CA ASP A 397 -14.34 -3.75 -11.98
C ASP A 397 -13.86 -3.17 -13.33
N LEU A 398 -12.57 -3.33 -13.63
CA LEU A 398 -11.96 -2.79 -14.85
C LEU A 398 -12.50 -3.43 -16.14
N ARG A 399 -13.20 -4.57 -16.05
CA ARG A 399 -13.80 -5.25 -17.21
C ARG A 399 -15.05 -4.54 -17.71
N THR A 400 -15.70 -3.77 -16.84
CA THR A 400 -17.01 -3.15 -17.10
C THR A 400 -17.06 -1.65 -16.79
N ILE A 401 -15.93 -1.05 -16.41
CA ILE A 401 -15.82 0.38 -16.12
C ILE A 401 -16.25 1.23 -17.33
N SER A 402 -17.05 2.26 -17.08
CA SER A 402 -17.54 3.14 -18.14
C SER A 402 -16.44 4.07 -18.67
N ALA A 403 -16.51 4.42 -19.96
CA ALA A 403 -15.58 5.38 -20.57
C ALA A 403 -15.49 6.70 -19.79
N GLN A 404 -16.62 7.18 -19.26
CA GLN A 404 -16.65 8.39 -18.45
C GLN A 404 -15.81 8.29 -17.16
N ASN A 405 -15.78 7.13 -16.51
CA ASN A 405 -14.96 6.90 -15.32
C ASN A 405 -13.50 6.61 -15.69
N VAL A 406 -13.26 5.95 -16.84
CA VAL A 406 -11.92 5.81 -17.42
C VAL A 406 -11.30 7.17 -17.67
N ASP A 407 -12.01 8.11 -18.30
CA ASP A 407 -11.51 9.45 -18.59
C ASP A 407 -11.13 10.24 -17.33
N ILE A 408 -11.82 10.01 -16.20
CA ILE A 408 -11.47 10.63 -14.91
C ILE A 408 -10.14 10.05 -14.40
N LEU A 409 -10.06 8.73 -14.32
CA LEU A 409 -8.92 8.03 -13.72
C LEU A 409 -7.67 8.11 -14.61
N GLN A 410 -7.82 8.14 -15.92
CA GLN A 410 -6.74 8.20 -16.90
C GLN A 410 -6.32 9.64 -17.28
N ASN A 411 -6.89 10.67 -16.65
CA ASN A 411 -6.58 12.07 -16.99
C ASN A 411 -5.06 12.36 -16.83
N PRO A 412 -4.30 12.64 -17.92
CA PRO A 412 -2.85 12.72 -17.84
C PRO A 412 -2.34 13.90 -17.00
N LEU A 413 -3.06 15.03 -17.01
CA LEU A 413 -2.67 16.20 -16.21
C LEU A 413 -2.95 15.97 -14.73
N MET A 414 -4.08 15.33 -14.38
CA MET A 414 -4.39 14.90 -13.02
C MET A 414 -3.30 13.98 -12.47
N ILE A 415 -2.93 12.95 -13.24
CA ILE A 415 -1.88 12.00 -12.86
C ILE A 415 -0.54 12.72 -12.70
N LYS A 416 -0.16 13.60 -13.63
CA LYS A 416 1.06 14.41 -13.53
C LYS A 416 1.11 15.22 -12.23
N ILE A 417 -0.01 15.80 -11.81
CA ILE A 417 -0.12 16.54 -10.54
C ILE A 417 0.00 15.61 -9.34
N ASN A 418 -0.68 14.46 -9.35
CA ASN A 418 -0.58 13.47 -8.28
C ASN A 418 0.88 13.03 -8.09
N GLN A 419 1.52 12.72 -9.21
CA GLN A 419 2.89 12.21 -9.37
C GLN A 419 3.97 13.31 -9.41
N ASP A 420 3.67 14.51 -8.91
CA ASP A 420 4.64 15.59 -8.79
C ASP A 420 5.83 15.17 -7.91
N PRO A 421 7.08 15.34 -8.39
CA PRO A 421 8.25 14.79 -7.72
C PRO A 421 8.66 15.55 -6.44
N LEU A 422 8.09 16.72 -6.13
CA LEU A 422 8.30 17.32 -4.81
C LEU A 422 7.59 16.52 -3.71
N GLY A 423 6.52 15.79 -4.06
CA GLY A 423 5.78 14.98 -3.10
C GLY A 423 5.11 15.77 -1.98
N ILE A 424 4.92 17.08 -2.14
CA ILE A 424 4.30 17.92 -1.11
C ILE A 424 2.79 17.67 -1.13
N GLN A 425 2.25 17.14 -0.02
CA GLN A 425 0.80 17.05 0.19
C GLN A 425 0.19 18.46 0.29
N GLY A 426 -0.95 18.67 -0.37
CA GLY A 426 -1.69 19.93 -0.34
C GLY A 426 -2.56 20.09 0.91
N ARG A 427 -3.27 21.21 0.97
CA ARG A 427 -4.05 21.65 2.14
C ARG A 427 -5.35 22.32 1.73
N ARG A 428 -6.36 22.31 2.60
CA ARG A 428 -7.47 23.28 2.50
C ARG A 428 -6.96 24.63 2.99
N ILE A 429 -7.01 25.64 2.12
CA ILE A 429 -6.56 27.00 2.43
C ILE A 429 -7.71 27.97 2.71
N LEU A 430 -8.92 27.65 2.25
CA LEU A 430 -10.09 28.50 2.44
C LEU A 430 -11.36 27.67 2.62
N LYS A 431 -12.28 28.16 3.46
CA LYS A 431 -13.66 27.68 3.59
C LYS A 431 -14.58 28.88 3.73
N GLU A 432 -15.49 29.02 2.78
CA GLU A 432 -16.40 30.17 2.67
C GLU A 432 -17.78 29.85 3.26
N LYS A 433 -18.50 30.89 3.69
CA LYS A 433 -19.91 30.76 4.14
C LYS A 433 -20.85 30.26 3.04
N SER A 434 -20.45 30.37 1.78
CA SER A 434 -21.15 29.83 0.61
C SER A 434 -21.01 28.31 0.45
N TYR A 435 -20.30 27.64 1.36
CA TYR A 435 -19.95 26.21 1.29
C TYR A 435 -19.00 25.87 0.13
N ILE A 436 -18.20 26.84 -0.31
CA ILE A 436 -17.08 26.60 -1.21
C ILE A 436 -15.80 26.45 -0.37
N GLU A 437 -15.06 25.37 -0.64
CA GLU A 437 -13.74 25.11 -0.07
C GLU A 437 -12.68 25.25 -1.19
N VAL A 438 -11.51 25.79 -0.85
CA VAL A 438 -10.38 25.87 -1.78
C VAL A 438 -9.21 25.10 -1.22
N TYR A 439 -8.68 24.17 -2.01
CA TYR A 439 -7.50 23.39 -1.70
C TYR A 439 -6.35 23.80 -2.62
N LEU A 440 -5.13 23.75 -2.11
CA LEU A 440 -3.93 24.10 -2.85
C LEU A 440 -2.83 23.07 -2.57
N ARG A 441 -2.19 22.60 -3.64
CA ARG A 441 -0.98 21.78 -3.59
C ARG A 441 0.16 22.49 -4.32
N PRO A 442 1.28 22.78 -3.64
CA PRO A 442 2.50 23.26 -4.30
C PRO A 442 3.11 22.17 -5.19
N LEU A 443 3.60 22.55 -6.36
CA LEU A 443 4.19 21.65 -7.37
C LEU A 443 5.57 22.15 -7.82
N VAL A 444 6.29 21.36 -8.61
CA VAL A 444 7.57 21.79 -9.21
C VAL A 444 7.43 23.08 -10.01
N ASN A 445 8.55 23.78 -10.17
CA ASN A 445 8.68 24.98 -10.99
C ASN A 445 7.76 26.14 -10.56
N GLU A 446 7.41 26.22 -9.27
CA GLU A 446 6.49 27.22 -8.71
C GLU A 446 5.05 27.11 -9.26
N ALA A 447 4.70 25.97 -9.85
CA ALA A 447 3.33 25.67 -10.22
C ALA A 447 2.51 25.29 -8.97
N SER A 448 1.19 25.28 -9.11
CA SER A 448 0.27 24.85 -8.05
C SER A 448 -0.95 24.17 -8.65
N ALA A 449 -1.49 23.17 -7.97
CA ALA A 449 -2.85 22.70 -8.23
C ALA A 449 -3.82 23.40 -7.27
N ILE A 450 -4.92 23.92 -7.81
CA ILE A 450 -5.99 24.55 -7.03
C ILE A 450 -7.28 23.77 -7.28
N VAL A 451 -7.93 23.30 -6.23
CA VAL A 451 -9.24 22.65 -6.30
C VAL A 451 -10.27 23.55 -5.65
N PHE A 452 -11.26 23.99 -6.43
CA PHE A 452 -12.45 24.67 -5.94
C PHE A 452 -13.55 23.65 -5.75
N PHE A 453 -13.93 23.37 -4.51
CA PHE A 453 -14.83 22.30 -4.15
C PHE A 453 -16.13 22.85 -3.56
N SER A 454 -17.27 22.39 -4.10
CA SER A 454 -18.59 22.77 -3.60
C SER A 454 -19.14 21.72 -2.64
N ARG A 455 -19.29 22.10 -1.37
CA ARG A 455 -20.05 21.34 -0.37
C ARG A 455 -21.56 21.59 -0.46
N ARG A 456 -22.01 22.39 -1.43
CA ARG A 456 -23.43 22.70 -1.64
C ARG A 456 -24.17 21.49 -2.18
N THR A 457 -25.48 21.50 -1.99
CA THR A 457 -26.41 20.43 -2.42
C THR A 457 -27.60 20.97 -3.20
N ASP A 458 -27.50 22.18 -3.75
CA ASP A 458 -28.58 22.86 -4.47
C ASP A 458 -28.33 22.89 -5.99
N MET A 459 -27.55 23.84 -6.49
CA MET A 459 -27.34 24.07 -7.92
C MET A 459 -25.92 24.62 -8.20
N PRO A 460 -25.50 24.72 -9.47
CA PRO A 460 -24.19 25.27 -9.82
C PRO A 460 -23.98 26.66 -9.21
N TYR A 461 -22.81 26.88 -8.63
CA TYR A 461 -22.47 28.11 -7.92
C TYR A 461 -21.36 28.86 -8.65
N HIS A 462 -21.60 30.14 -8.93
CA HIS A 462 -20.61 31.04 -9.51
C HIS A 462 -19.71 31.57 -8.38
N TYR A 463 -18.54 30.96 -8.22
CA TYR A 463 -17.57 31.37 -7.21
C TYR A 463 -16.66 32.46 -7.77
N HIS A 464 -16.77 33.67 -7.21
CA HIS A 464 -15.95 34.81 -7.56
C HIS A 464 -14.74 34.93 -6.61
N SER A 465 -13.53 34.97 -7.17
CA SER A 465 -12.31 35.12 -6.39
C SER A 465 -11.19 35.80 -7.18
N SER A 466 -10.02 35.88 -6.57
CA SER A 466 -8.78 36.36 -7.19
C SER A 466 -7.59 35.62 -6.59
N LEU A 467 -6.45 35.60 -7.30
CA LEU A 467 -5.24 34.93 -6.82
C LEU A 467 -4.69 35.59 -5.53
N ALA A 468 -4.89 36.91 -5.35
CA ALA A 468 -4.55 37.61 -4.11
C ALA A 468 -5.29 37.04 -2.89
N ARG A 469 -6.57 36.68 -3.03
CA ARG A 469 -7.37 36.08 -1.94
C ARG A 469 -6.89 34.68 -1.56
N LEU A 470 -6.15 34.03 -2.46
CA LEU A 470 -5.53 32.71 -2.26
C LEU A 470 -4.05 32.82 -1.87
N ASN A 471 -3.58 34.02 -1.48
CA ASN A 471 -2.21 34.31 -1.05
C ASN A 471 -1.11 34.10 -2.11
N PHE A 472 -1.41 34.26 -3.40
CA PHE A 472 -0.39 34.29 -4.45
C PHE A 472 0.27 35.68 -4.58
N SER A 473 1.52 35.70 -5.06
CA SER A 473 2.30 36.93 -5.25
C SER A 473 1.72 37.87 -6.31
N SER A 474 1.79 39.17 -6.05
CA SER A 474 1.37 40.26 -6.94
C SER A 474 2.33 40.54 -8.10
N SER A 475 3.56 40.02 -8.05
CA SER A 475 4.61 40.28 -9.05
C SER A 475 4.62 39.31 -10.22
N VAL A 476 3.74 38.31 -10.22
CA VAL A 476 3.76 37.19 -11.19
C VAL A 476 2.46 37.16 -11.97
N VAL A 477 2.57 36.93 -13.28
CA VAL A 477 1.44 36.62 -14.16
C VAL A 477 1.37 35.12 -14.35
N TYR A 478 0.20 34.54 -14.10
CA TYR A 478 -0.06 33.11 -14.18
C TYR A 478 -0.98 32.77 -15.35
N GLU A 479 -0.88 31.52 -15.78
CA GLU A 479 -1.83 30.84 -16.64
C GLU A 479 -2.33 29.61 -15.90
N ALA A 480 -3.63 29.34 -16.03
CA ALA A 480 -4.26 28.15 -15.49
C ALA A 480 -4.75 27.25 -16.62
N GLN A 481 -4.60 25.95 -16.47
CA GLN A 481 -5.31 24.96 -17.26
C GLN A 481 -6.34 24.27 -16.39
N ASP A 482 -7.61 24.28 -16.82
CA ASP A 482 -8.63 23.45 -16.21
C ASP A 482 -8.32 21.98 -16.50
N VAL A 483 -8.18 21.18 -15.45
CA VAL A 483 -7.71 19.79 -15.55
C VAL A 483 -8.74 18.90 -16.22
N TYR A 484 -10.03 19.19 -16.08
CA TYR A 484 -11.10 18.36 -16.67
C TYR A 484 -11.53 18.83 -18.06
N THR A 485 -11.58 20.14 -18.32
CA THR A 485 -12.03 20.67 -19.62
C THR A 485 -10.88 20.93 -20.59
N GLY A 486 -9.65 21.08 -20.09
CA GLY A 486 -8.49 21.49 -20.87
C GLY A 486 -8.48 22.98 -21.23
N GLU A 487 -9.46 23.76 -20.78
CA GLU A 487 -9.55 25.20 -21.05
C GLU A 487 -8.37 25.94 -20.41
N ILE A 488 -7.80 26.89 -21.16
CA ILE A 488 -6.67 27.73 -20.72
C ILE A 488 -7.19 29.10 -20.31
N ILE A 489 -6.89 29.51 -19.08
CA ILE A 489 -7.17 30.84 -18.55
C ILE A 489 -5.83 31.59 -18.40
N SER A 490 -5.55 32.50 -19.33
CA SER A 490 -4.28 33.24 -19.37
C SER A 490 -4.40 34.63 -18.72
N GLY A 491 -3.25 35.23 -18.38
CA GLY A 491 -3.15 36.60 -17.90
C GLY A 491 -3.67 36.82 -16.47
N LEU A 492 -3.63 35.80 -15.62
CA LEU A 492 -4.06 35.88 -14.24
C LEU A 492 -3.01 36.60 -13.39
N GLN A 493 -3.30 37.82 -12.96
CA GLN A 493 -2.56 38.54 -11.93
C GLN A 493 -3.27 38.37 -10.58
N ASP A 494 -2.61 38.74 -9.49
CA ASP A 494 -3.17 38.68 -8.12
C ASP A 494 -4.54 39.38 -8.00
N LYS A 495 -4.68 40.54 -8.62
CA LYS A 495 -5.89 41.39 -8.62
C LYS A 495 -6.89 41.04 -9.72
N THR A 496 -6.55 40.13 -10.63
CA THR A 496 -7.50 39.70 -11.67
C THR A 496 -8.63 38.92 -11.01
N ASN A 497 -9.85 39.45 -11.11
CA ASN A 497 -11.05 38.74 -10.67
C ASN A 497 -11.39 37.65 -11.68
N PHE A 498 -11.65 36.44 -11.20
CA PHE A 498 -12.13 35.33 -12.01
C PHE A 498 -13.40 34.73 -11.40
N THR A 499 -14.13 33.98 -12.22
CA THR A 499 -15.31 33.23 -11.80
C THR A 499 -15.17 31.79 -12.25
N VAL A 500 -15.38 30.85 -11.35
CA VAL A 500 -15.51 29.42 -11.66
C VAL A 500 -16.92 28.95 -11.33
N ILE A 501 -17.52 28.15 -12.20
CA ILE A 501 -18.86 27.58 -12.00
C ILE A 501 -18.68 26.17 -11.44
N ILE A 502 -19.11 25.93 -10.21
CA ILE A 502 -18.88 24.67 -9.50
C ILE A 502 -20.22 23.99 -9.24
N ASN A 503 -20.38 22.77 -9.75
CA ASN A 503 -21.57 21.96 -9.53
C ASN A 503 -21.67 21.49 -8.05
N PRO A 504 -22.88 21.23 -7.52
CA PRO A 504 -23.05 20.65 -6.19
C PRO A 504 -22.30 19.33 -6.03
N SER A 505 -21.60 19.14 -4.91
CA SER A 505 -20.71 18.00 -4.66
C SER A 505 -19.63 17.76 -5.74
N GLY A 506 -19.36 18.77 -6.57
CA GLY A 506 -18.39 18.72 -7.66
C GLY A 506 -17.22 19.68 -7.43
N VAL A 507 -16.30 19.68 -8.39
CA VAL A 507 -15.06 20.47 -8.35
C VAL A 507 -14.79 21.17 -9.67
N VAL A 508 -14.09 22.29 -9.58
CA VAL A 508 -13.26 22.82 -10.67
C VAL A 508 -11.81 22.69 -10.21
N MET A 509 -10.92 22.19 -11.06
CA MET A 509 -9.52 22.01 -10.71
C MET A 509 -8.61 22.68 -11.74
N TRP A 510 -7.70 23.51 -11.26
CA TRP A 510 -6.73 24.23 -12.08
C TRP A 510 -5.31 23.74 -11.82
N TYR A 511 -4.55 23.54 -12.88
CA TYR A 511 -3.09 23.56 -12.87
C TYR A 511 -2.62 24.99 -13.18
N LEU A 512 -2.15 25.71 -12.17
CA LEU A 512 -1.72 27.11 -12.25
C LEU A 512 -0.19 27.19 -12.33
N TYR A 513 0.34 27.95 -13.28
CA TYR A 513 1.78 28.10 -13.48
C TYR A 513 2.18 29.51 -13.97
N PRO A 514 3.40 30.01 -13.69
CA PRO A 514 3.86 31.31 -14.17
C PRO A 514 4.06 31.37 -15.69
N ILE A 515 3.57 32.42 -16.36
CA ILE A 515 3.67 32.60 -17.83
C ILE A 515 5.12 32.81 -18.29
N SER A 516 5.98 33.40 -17.46
CA SER A 516 7.39 33.65 -17.79
C SER A 516 8.19 32.38 -18.12
N LYS A 517 7.62 31.18 -17.89
CA LYS A 517 8.25 29.89 -18.18
C LYS A 517 7.77 29.20 -19.46
N LEU A 518 6.82 29.76 -20.22
CA LEU A 518 6.49 29.28 -21.58
C LEU A 518 7.57 29.62 -22.62
N GLY A 519 8.57 30.45 -22.26
CA GLY A 519 9.63 30.94 -23.15
C GLY A 519 11.03 30.33 -22.97
N ILE A 520 11.20 29.27 -22.15
CA ILE A 520 12.50 28.59 -22.02
C ILE A 520 12.35 27.14 -22.50
N PRO A 521 12.78 26.83 -23.74
CA PRO A 521 12.97 25.45 -24.16
C PRO A 521 14.03 24.80 -23.28
N GLN A 522 13.79 23.54 -22.89
CA GLN A 522 14.78 22.68 -22.24
C GLN A 522 16.13 22.77 -22.95
N GLN A 523 17.18 23.13 -22.22
CA GLN A 523 18.57 22.84 -22.56
C GLN A 523 19.08 21.74 -21.64
#